data_AF-A0A951H9N3-F1
#
_entry.id   AF-A0A951H9N3-F1
#
_cell.length_a   1.000
_cell.length_b   1.000
_cell.length_c   1.000
_cell.angle_alpha   90.00
_cell.angle_beta   90.00
_cell.angle_gamma   90.00
#
_symmetry.space_group_name_H-M   'P 1'
#
loop_
_entity.id
_entity.type
_entity.pdbx_description
1 polymer ?
#
loop_
_entity_poly.entity_id
_entity_poly.type
_entity_poly.pdbx_seq_one_letter_code
_entity_poly.pdbx_strand_id
1 'polypeptide(L)'
;MKKQCPFCHQQIFALVYNSHIAQHTERLPDGQQKDHYTVPPNQRYQGSLEGVPQIYYHAKCGMATRMPEEIIRSYLVNPFLYNNTTFCSGCHNYVPSKELTWTETGERLSDYTARLQEAARHISFGKLPKQSIGKRNRVVRTFLVVWSVVVFSMMGNWNRDKNLVEDGAPAIGIVKYQTHDSNLYHYYYEFTDNRGVTRTGRAGTRFNRYTVGSQVPVKFLAYDPTVNCVEPVRREKMHDDLSAVVFLSVFMAIILGVILFVMPKNT
;
A
#
# COMPACT_ATOMS: atom_id res chain seq x y z
N MET A 1 19.29 -15.23 15.29
CA MET A 1 18.20 -15.54 14.33
C MET A 1 18.78 -15.66 12.93
N LYS A 2 18.35 -16.64 12.12
CA LYS A 2 18.72 -16.76 10.69
C LYS A 2 17.59 -16.19 9.82
N LYS A 3 17.93 -15.70 8.63
CA LYS A 3 17.00 -15.21 7.60
C LYS A 3 17.29 -15.95 6.30
N GLN A 4 16.26 -16.27 5.54
CA GLN A 4 16.43 -16.84 4.20
C GLN A 4 16.78 -15.74 3.21
N CYS A 5 17.86 -15.91 2.45
CA CYS A 5 18.21 -15.00 1.36
C CYS A 5 17.29 -15.24 0.14
N PRO A 6 16.66 -14.22 -0.46
CA PRO A 6 15.77 -14.39 -1.61
C PRO A 6 16.49 -14.62 -2.95
N PHE A 7 17.81 -14.46 -3.00
CA PHE A 7 18.62 -14.70 -4.19
C PHE A 7 19.09 -16.15 -4.24
N CYS A 8 19.83 -16.60 -3.22
CA CYS A 8 20.42 -17.94 -3.15
C CYS A 8 19.65 -18.95 -2.29
N HIS A 9 18.58 -18.53 -1.60
CA HIS A 9 17.72 -19.37 -0.74
C HIS A 9 18.39 -19.98 0.50
N GLN A 10 19.62 -19.57 0.81
CA GLN A 10 20.37 -20.04 1.99
C GLN A 10 19.90 -19.36 3.29
N GLN A 11 20.09 -20.06 4.41
CA GLN A 11 19.80 -19.54 5.76
C GLN A 11 21.02 -18.77 6.29
N ILE A 12 20.97 -17.44 6.20
CA ILE A 12 22.06 -16.54 6.56
C ILE A 12 21.82 -15.96 7.95
N PHE A 13 22.88 -15.82 8.73
CA PHE A 13 22.77 -15.22 10.06
C PHE A 13 22.41 -13.73 9.96
N ALA A 14 21.48 -13.27 10.79
CA ALA A 14 20.91 -11.92 10.66
C ALA A 14 21.95 -10.80 10.73
N LEU A 15 23.06 -10.98 11.46
CA LEU A 15 24.13 -9.97 11.56
C LEU A 15 24.90 -9.74 10.25
N VAL A 16 24.97 -10.75 9.38
CA VAL A 16 25.70 -10.66 8.10
C VAL A 16 24.78 -10.61 6.88
N TYR A 17 23.46 -10.60 7.10
CA TYR A 17 22.45 -10.67 6.03
C TYR A 17 22.60 -9.54 5.00
N ASN A 18 22.77 -8.29 5.45
CA ASN A 18 22.88 -7.15 4.53
C ASN A 18 24.17 -7.22 3.69
N SER A 19 25.30 -7.61 4.29
CA SER A 19 26.54 -7.81 3.55
C SER A 19 26.43 -8.94 2.53
N HIS A 20 25.69 -9.99 2.86
CA HIS A 20 25.43 -11.09 1.94
C HIS A 20 24.53 -10.64 0.77
N ILE A 21 23.46 -9.88 1.02
CA ILE A 21 22.61 -9.31 -0.04
C ILE A 21 23.40 -8.36 -0.96
N ALA A 22 24.31 -7.57 -0.40
CA ALA A 22 25.13 -6.65 -1.19
C ALA A 22 25.94 -7.36 -2.29
N GLN A 23 26.43 -8.58 -2.01
CA GLN A 23 27.18 -9.40 -2.98
C GLN A 23 26.32 -9.87 -4.16
N HIS A 24 25.02 -10.05 -3.96
CA HIS A 24 24.07 -10.41 -5.02
C HIS A 24 23.72 -9.21 -5.91
N THR A 25 23.61 -8.02 -5.30
CA THR A 25 23.26 -6.78 -5.99
C THR A 25 24.45 -6.06 -6.62
N GLU A 26 25.66 -6.59 -6.47
CA GLU A 26 26.87 -6.08 -7.11
C GLU A 26 26.67 -6.08 -8.63
N ARG A 27 27.05 -4.97 -9.28
CA ARG A 27 26.95 -4.84 -10.73
C ARG A 27 28.16 -5.44 -11.40
N LEU A 28 27.92 -6.25 -12.42
CA LEU A 28 28.93 -6.75 -13.35
C LEU A 28 29.43 -5.60 -14.26
N PRO A 29 30.56 -5.78 -14.97
CA PRO A 29 31.11 -4.76 -15.88
C PRO A 29 30.13 -4.28 -16.96
N ASP A 30 29.15 -5.11 -17.32
CA ASP A 30 28.10 -4.81 -18.29
C ASP A 30 26.88 -4.09 -17.68
N GLY A 31 26.90 -3.79 -16.38
CA GLY A 31 25.84 -3.12 -15.64
C GLY A 31 24.75 -4.04 -15.09
N GLN A 32 24.74 -5.33 -15.42
CA GLN A 32 23.76 -6.28 -14.89
C GLN A 32 24.04 -6.56 -13.39
N GLN A 33 23.01 -6.76 -12.58
CA GLN A 33 23.21 -7.33 -11.24
C GLN A 33 23.70 -8.77 -11.35
N LYS A 34 24.64 -9.15 -10.47
CA LYS A 34 25.25 -10.48 -10.43
C LYS A 34 24.20 -11.59 -10.26
N ASP A 35 23.24 -11.37 -9.36
CA ASP A 35 22.15 -12.31 -9.09
C ASP A 35 20.80 -11.60 -9.12
N HIS A 36 19.74 -12.38 -9.33
CA HIS A 36 18.36 -11.89 -9.36
C HIS A 36 17.53 -12.56 -8.26
N TYR A 37 16.50 -11.86 -7.80
CA TYR A 37 15.49 -12.46 -6.92
C TYR A 37 14.86 -13.64 -7.65
N THR A 38 14.83 -14.82 -7.04
CA THR A 38 14.17 -15.99 -7.64
C THR A 38 13.26 -16.65 -6.62
N VAL A 39 12.35 -17.51 -7.07
CA VAL A 39 11.68 -18.43 -6.16
C VAL A 39 12.58 -19.65 -5.90
N PRO A 40 12.42 -20.36 -4.77
CA PRO A 40 13.23 -21.54 -4.46
C PRO A 40 13.27 -22.58 -5.59
N PRO A 41 14.40 -23.26 -5.85
CA PRO A 41 14.55 -24.20 -6.96
C PRO A 41 13.45 -25.28 -7.03
N ASN A 42 13.02 -25.81 -5.89
CA ASN A 42 11.96 -26.82 -5.81
C ASN A 42 10.56 -26.31 -6.23
N GLN A 43 10.35 -24.99 -6.24
CA GLN A 43 9.11 -24.37 -6.69
C GLN A 43 9.20 -23.92 -8.16
N ARG A 44 10.38 -23.48 -8.62
CA ARG A 44 10.51 -22.87 -9.95
C ARG A 44 10.46 -23.86 -11.11
N TYR A 45 10.96 -25.10 -10.95
CA TYR A 45 11.06 -26.07 -12.06
C TYR A 45 9.79 -26.92 -12.26
N GLN A 46 8.61 -26.35 -11.98
CA GLN A 46 7.34 -27.01 -12.22
C GLN A 46 6.76 -26.56 -13.57
N GLY A 47 6.27 -27.52 -14.37
CA GLY A 47 5.62 -27.25 -15.65
C GLY A 47 6.56 -26.98 -16.84
N SER A 48 5.96 -27.02 -18.04
CA SER A 48 6.61 -26.73 -19.32
C SER A 48 6.73 -25.22 -19.56
N LEU A 49 7.76 -24.80 -20.30
CA LEU A 49 7.93 -23.43 -20.80
C LEU A 49 7.51 -23.27 -22.26
N GLU A 50 6.87 -24.27 -22.84
CA GLU A 50 6.32 -24.20 -24.18
C GLU A 50 5.32 -23.04 -24.29
N GLY A 51 5.55 -22.15 -25.27
CA GLY A 51 4.73 -20.95 -25.47
C GLY A 51 5.02 -19.78 -24.52
N VAL A 52 6.01 -19.90 -23.62
CA VAL A 52 6.44 -18.77 -22.77
C VAL A 52 7.50 -17.96 -23.50
N PRO A 53 7.29 -16.65 -23.73
CA PRO A 53 8.29 -15.81 -24.39
C PRO A 53 9.55 -15.66 -23.52
N GLN A 54 10.71 -15.62 -24.15
CA GLN A 54 12.02 -15.62 -23.48
C GLN A 54 12.92 -14.49 -23.94
N ILE A 55 12.68 -13.92 -25.12
CA ILE A 55 13.51 -12.89 -25.72
C ILE A 55 12.67 -11.64 -25.93
N TYR A 56 13.08 -10.52 -25.33
CA TYR A 56 12.46 -9.22 -25.57
C TYR A 56 13.39 -8.28 -26.33
N TYR A 57 12.80 -7.34 -27.05
CA TYR A 57 13.46 -6.37 -27.89
C TYR A 57 13.24 -4.95 -27.34
N HIS A 58 14.31 -4.15 -27.31
CA HIS A 58 14.23 -2.73 -26.97
C HIS A 58 14.29 -1.88 -28.22
N ALA A 59 13.16 -1.25 -28.59
CA ALA A 59 13.06 -0.47 -29.81
C ALA A 59 14.04 0.72 -29.89
N LYS A 60 14.46 1.25 -28.74
CA LYS A 60 15.36 2.41 -28.67
C LYS A 60 16.80 2.06 -29.06
N CYS A 61 17.33 0.93 -28.61
CA CYS A 61 18.71 0.52 -28.92
C CYS A 61 18.80 -0.55 -30.02
N GLY A 62 17.67 -1.14 -30.42
CA GLY A 62 17.63 -2.16 -31.48
C GLY A 62 18.15 -3.53 -31.07
N MET A 63 18.38 -3.78 -29.78
CA MET A 63 18.95 -5.04 -29.30
C MET A 63 17.88 -5.93 -28.65
N ALA A 64 18.04 -7.24 -28.86
CA ALA A 64 17.29 -8.27 -28.17
C ALA A 64 18.05 -8.74 -26.92
N THR A 65 17.33 -8.97 -25.83
CA THR A 65 17.86 -9.52 -24.58
C THR A 65 17.10 -10.79 -24.25
N ARG A 66 17.83 -11.89 -24.05
CA ARG A 66 17.28 -13.15 -23.59
C ARG A 66 17.17 -13.14 -22.08
N MET A 67 15.99 -13.42 -21.56
CA MET A 67 15.75 -13.58 -20.13
C MET A 67 16.19 -14.99 -19.69
N PRO A 68 17.02 -15.11 -18.63
CA PRO A 68 17.39 -16.40 -18.07
C PRO A 68 16.18 -17.23 -17.62
N GLU A 69 16.27 -18.55 -17.78
CA GLU A 69 15.18 -19.49 -17.51
C GLU A 69 14.70 -19.42 -16.05
N GLU A 70 15.63 -19.28 -15.11
CA GLU A 70 15.34 -19.17 -13.69
C GLU A 70 14.51 -17.93 -13.33
N ILE A 71 14.70 -16.82 -14.05
CA ILE A 71 13.91 -15.59 -13.88
C ILE A 71 12.52 -15.82 -14.44
N ILE A 72 12.43 -16.41 -15.64
CA ILE A 72 11.16 -16.74 -16.30
C ILE A 72 10.28 -17.58 -15.39
N ARG A 73 10.82 -18.69 -14.91
CA ARG A 73 10.12 -19.59 -14.00
C ARG A 73 9.74 -18.92 -12.69
N SER A 74 10.57 -18.01 -12.18
CA SER A 74 10.28 -17.30 -10.93
C SER A 74 9.09 -16.35 -11.06
N TYR A 75 8.97 -15.57 -12.15
CA TYR A 75 7.80 -14.71 -12.30
C TYR A 75 6.54 -15.47 -12.68
N LEU A 76 6.64 -16.65 -13.32
CA LEU A 76 5.47 -17.49 -13.59
C LEU A 76 4.86 -18.04 -12.28
N VAL A 77 5.70 -18.34 -11.29
CA VAL A 77 5.25 -18.74 -9.95
C VAL A 77 4.75 -17.52 -9.15
N ASN A 78 5.47 -16.40 -9.19
CA ASN A 78 5.10 -15.17 -8.51
C ASN A 78 5.25 -13.94 -9.43
N PRO A 79 4.18 -13.52 -10.12
CA PRO A 79 4.22 -12.38 -11.04
C PRO A 79 4.50 -11.01 -10.38
N PHE A 80 4.58 -10.95 -9.05
CA PHE A 80 4.85 -9.73 -8.27
C PHE A 80 6.31 -9.63 -7.81
N LEU A 81 7.18 -10.58 -8.19
CA LEU A 81 8.56 -10.64 -7.71
C LEU A 81 9.43 -9.47 -8.19
N TYR A 82 9.19 -9.00 -9.41
CA TYR A 82 10.00 -7.97 -10.05
C TYR A 82 9.24 -6.65 -10.17
N ASN A 83 9.98 -5.56 -10.25
CA ASN A 83 9.45 -4.22 -10.47
C ASN A 83 9.18 -3.96 -11.97
N ASN A 84 8.82 -2.72 -12.32
CA ASN A 84 8.51 -2.31 -13.69
C ASN A 84 9.76 -2.00 -14.54
N THR A 85 10.94 -2.54 -14.20
CA THR A 85 12.19 -2.37 -14.95
C THR A 85 12.89 -3.71 -15.18
N THR A 86 13.61 -3.84 -16.29
CA THR A 86 14.44 -5.01 -16.59
C THR A 86 15.71 -4.59 -17.32
N PHE A 87 16.75 -5.41 -17.24
CA PHE A 87 18.06 -5.12 -17.80
C PHE A 87 18.11 -5.28 -19.32
N CYS A 88 18.41 -4.23 -20.08
CA CYS A 88 18.63 -4.32 -21.52
C CYS A 88 20.12 -4.51 -21.82
N SER A 89 20.47 -5.60 -22.52
CA SER A 89 21.84 -5.92 -22.94
C SER A 89 22.44 -4.91 -23.92
N GLY A 90 21.63 -4.20 -24.69
CA GLY A 90 22.12 -3.14 -25.60
C GLY A 90 22.38 -1.80 -24.90
N CYS A 91 21.57 -1.46 -23.89
CA CYS A 91 21.77 -0.24 -23.10
C CYS A 91 22.73 -0.42 -21.91
N HIS A 92 23.08 -1.65 -21.55
CA HIS A 92 23.85 -1.97 -20.34
C HIS A 92 23.23 -1.37 -19.07
N ASN A 93 21.89 -1.33 -19.01
CA ASN A 93 21.16 -0.69 -17.94
C ASN A 93 19.73 -1.24 -17.81
N TYR A 94 19.11 -0.99 -16.65
CA TYR A 94 17.72 -1.30 -16.39
C TYR A 94 16.81 -0.24 -17.04
N VAL A 95 15.90 -0.69 -17.90
CA VAL A 95 14.96 0.16 -18.63
C VAL A 95 13.53 -0.18 -18.23
N PRO A 96 12.57 0.76 -18.35
CA PRO A 96 11.17 0.49 -18.05
C PRO A 96 10.60 -0.63 -18.93
N SER A 97 9.88 -1.59 -18.34
CA SER A 97 9.30 -2.73 -19.06
C SER A 97 8.32 -2.31 -20.17
N LYS A 98 7.73 -1.13 -20.07
CA LYS A 98 6.84 -0.55 -21.10
C LYS A 98 7.55 -0.23 -22.42
N GLU A 99 8.88 -0.15 -22.43
CA GLU A 99 9.70 0.11 -23.63
C GLU A 99 10.09 -1.17 -24.36
N LEU A 100 9.73 -2.33 -23.82
CA LEU A 100 10.19 -3.63 -24.29
C LEU A 100 9.04 -4.45 -24.85
N THR A 101 9.34 -5.22 -25.88
CA THR A 101 8.36 -6.07 -26.57
C THR A 101 8.92 -7.48 -26.70
N TRP A 102 8.12 -8.48 -26.34
CA TRP A 102 8.48 -9.88 -26.56
C TRP A 102 8.60 -10.18 -28.05
N THR A 103 9.69 -10.80 -28.46
CA THR A 103 9.96 -11.09 -29.87
C THR A 103 9.06 -12.19 -30.40
N GLU A 104 8.69 -13.15 -29.55
CA GLU A 104 7.90 -14.32 -29.93
C GLU A 104 6.41 -14.00 -30.09
N THR A 105 5.89 -13.03 -29.34
CA THR A 105 4.45 -12.71 -29.33
C THR A 105 4.12 -11.31 -29.85
N GLY A 106 5.10 -10.41 -29.91
CA GLY A 106 4.87 -8.99 -30.19
C GLY A 106 4.17 -8.21 -29.06
N GLU A 107 3.89 -8.86 -27.93
CA GLU A 107 3.25 -8.23 -26.76
C GLU A 107 4.27 -7.38 -25.99
N ARG A 108 3.85 -6.21 -25.47
CA ARG A 108 4.70 -5.40 -24.59
C ARG A 108 4.95 -6.15 -23.29
N LEU A 109 6.18 -6.11 -22.79
CA LEU A 109 6.55 -6.81 -21.56
C LEU A 109 5.70 -6.36 -20.37
N SER A 110 5.39 -5.07 -20.26
CA SER A 110 4.51 -4.54 -19.21
C SER A 110 3.09 -5.14 -19.23
N ASP A 111 2.53 -5.33 -20.41
CA ASP A 111 1.15 -5.79 -20.60
C ASP A 111 1.06 -7.29 -20.31
N TYR A 112 2.08 -8.04 -20.76
CA TYR A 112 2.28 -9.45 -20.41
C TYR A 112 2.36 -9.64 -18.88
N THR A 113 3.19 -8.86 -18.18
CA THR A 113 3.32 -8.94 -16.72
C THR A 113 2.01 -8.57 -16.03
N ALA A 114 1.31 -7.53 -16.47
CA ALA A 114 0.02 -7.14 -15.90
C ALA A 114 -1.03 -8.25 -16.03
N ARG A 115 -1.08 -8.93 -17.18
CA ARG A 115 -1.96 -10.07 -17.43
C ARG A 115 -1.66 -11.25 -16.50
N LEU A 116 -0.38 -11.56 -16.29
CA LEU A 116 0.03 -12.60 -15.32
C LEU A 116 -0.38 -12.24 -13.87
N GLN A 117 -0.18 -10.99 -13.48
CA GLN A 117 -0.57 -10.50 -12.15
C GLN A 117 -2.08 -10.58 -11.94
N GLU A 118 -2.88 -10.22 -12.95
CA GLU A 118 -4.34 -10.33 -12.86
C GLU A 118 -4.79 -11.79 -12.75
N ALA A 119 -4.21 -12.70 -13.54
CA ALA A 119 -4.47 -14.12 -13.42
C ALA A 119 -4.13 -14.67 -12.02
N ALA A 120 -2.99 -14.25 -11.45
CA ALA A 120 -2.57 -14.65 -10.11
C ALA A 120 -3.50 -14.12 -9.00
N ARG A 121 -4.07 -12.91 -9.16
CA ARG A 121 -5.11 -12.40 -8.25
C ARG A 121 -6.34 -13.31 -8.28
N HIS A 122 -6.83 -13.67 -9.46
CA HIS A 122 -8.00 -14.56 -9.58
C HIS A 122 -7.79 -15.92 -8.91
N ILE A 123 -6.60 -16.52 -9.03
CA ILE A 123 -6.27 -17.77 -8.34
C ILE A 123 -6.29 -17.59 -6.81
N SER A 124 -5.73 -16.48 -6.33
CA SER A 124 -5.64 -16.18 -4.91
C SER A 124 -7.02 -15.93 -4.28
N PHE A 125 -7.96 -15.34 -5.03
CA PHE A 125 -9.33 -15.05 -4.56
C PHE A 125 -10.37 -16.15 -4.85
N GLY A 126 -10.08 -17.08 -5.76
CA GLY A 126 -10.99 -18.17 -6.18
C GLY A 126 -11.31 -19.24 -5.13
N LYS A 127 -10.81 -19.10 -3.89
CA LYS A 127 -11.12 -19.97 -2.74
C LYS A 127 -12.02 -19.33 -1.67
N LEU A 128 -12.64 -18.18 -1.93
CA LEU A 128 -13.70 -17.71 -1.03
C LEU A 128 -15.06 -18.26 -1.52
N PRO A 129 -15.79 -19.07 -0.70
CA PRO A 129 -17.16 -19.40 -1.03
C PRO A 129 -17.93 -18.09 -1.22
N LYS A 130 -18.74 -18.00 -2.28
CA LYS A 130 -19.68 -16.88 -2.45
C LYS A 130 -20.55 -16.84 -1.18
N GLN A 131 -20.23 -15.97 -0.23
CA GLN A 131 -21.19 -15.64 0.81
C GLN A 131 -22.38 -15.03 0.09
N SER A 132 -23.52 -15.71 0.17
CA SER A 132 -24.78 -15.16 -0.31
C SER A 132 -24.99 -13.86 0.46
N ILE A 133 -24.88 -12.73 -0.25
CA ILE A 133 -25.29 -11.44 0.27
C ILE A 133 -26.79 -11.56 0.47
N GLY A 134 -27.20 -11.94 1.68
CA GLY A 134 -28.59 -11.93 2.09
C GLY A 134 -29.15 -10.54 1.83
N LYS A 135 -30.29 -10.49 1.13
CA LYS A 135 -31.08 -9.27 0.90
C LYS A 135 -31.21 -8.49 2.22
N ARG A 136 -30.41 -7.43 2.39
CA ARG A 136 -30.66 -6.45 3.46
C ARG A 136 -31.81 -5.56 3.01
N ASN A 137 -32.94 -5.77 3.66
CA ASN A 137 -34.14 -4.97 3.48
C ASN A 137 -33.91 -3.50 3.90
N ARG A 138 -34.59 -2.67 3.12
CA ARG A 138 -34.78 -1.21 3.22
C ARG A 138 -35.28 -0.80 4.62
N VAL A 139 -34.40 -0.22 5.45
CA VAL A 139 -34.78 0.67 6.57
C VAL A 139 -33.93 1.93 6.51
N VAL A 140 -34.17 2.73 5.47
CA VAL A 140 -33.73 4.13 5.40
C VAL A 140 -34.95 4.97 5.72
N ARG A 141 -35.17 5.28 7.00
CA ARG A 141 -36.03 6.42 7.40
C ARG A 141 -35.90 6.91 8.84
N THR A 142 -35.20 6.22 9.74
CA THR A 142 -35.13 6.63 11.16
C THR A 142 -33.81 7.32 11.57
N PHE A 143 -32.79 7.36 10.71
CA PHE A 143 -31.46 7.86 11.09
C PHE A 143 -31.29 9.39 11.10
N LEU A 144 -32.26 10.16 10.60
CA LEU A 144 -32.14 11.63 10.53
C LEU A 144 -32.51 12.37 11.82
N VAL A 145 -33.24 11.75 12.75
CA VAL A 145 -33.68 12.42 14.00
C VAL A 145 -32.66 12.25 15.15
N VAL A 146 -31.83 11.20 15.10
CA VAL A 146 -30.83 10.94 16.16
C VAL A 146 -29.55 11.77 15.94
N TRP A 147 -29.27 12.20 14.70
CA TRP A 147 -28.03 12.92 14.39
C TRP A 147 -28.00 14.37 14.92
N SER A 148 -29.16 15.01 15.10
CA SER A 148 -29.25 16.37 15.66
C SER A 148 -28.99 16.42 17.18
N VAL A 149 -29.25 15.35 17.92
CA VAL A 149 -29.01 15.31 19.39
C VAL A 149 -27.54 15.05 19.71
N VAL A 150 -26.82 14.28 18.88
CA VAL A 150 -25.41 13.92 19.15
C VAL A 150 -24.44 15.06 18.83
N VAL A 151 -24.73 15.88 17.81
CA VAL A 151 -23.86 17.03 17.45
C VAL A 151 -23.86 18.11 18.54
N PHE A 152 -24.96 18.29 19.29
CA PHE A 152 -25.02 19.27 20.37
C PHE A 152 -24.22 18.88 21.62
N SER A 153 -24.05 17.57 21.91
CA SER A 153 -23.24 17.11 23.06
C SER A 153 -21.73 17.16 22.81
N MET A 154 -21.27 17.15 21.56
CA MET A 154 -19.82 17.08 21.25
C MET A 154 -19.11 18.45 21.25
N MET A 155 -19.83 19.57 21.27
CA MET A 155 -19.21 20.90 21.39
C MET A 155 -18.96 21.36 22.83
N GLY A 156 -19.48 20.66 23.84
CA GLY A 156 -19.39 21.07 25.26
C GLY A 156 -18.09 20.72 25.98
N ASN A 157 -17.14 20.02 25.36
CA ASN A 157 -15.97 19.45 26.06
C ASN A 157 -14.61 19.82 25.44
N TRP A 158 -14.53 20.94 24.72
CA TRP A 158 -13.29 21.37 24.01
C TRP A 158 -12.24 22.06 24.93
N ASN A 159 -12.39 22.07 26.25
CA ASN A 159 -11.45 22.79 27.10
C ASN A 159 -11.07 22.02 28.37
N ARG A 160 -10.30 20.95 28.21
CA ARG A 160 -9.48 20.42 29.31
C ARG A 160 -8.28 19.66 28.75
N ASP A 161 -7.12 19.94 29.35
CA ASP A 161 -5.82 19.25 29.23
C ASP A 161 -4.74 20.01 28.46
N LYS A 162 -4.25 21.08 29.10
CA LYS A 162 -2.84 21.51 29.01
C LYS A 162 -2.14 20.96 30.24
N ASN A 163 -1.32 19.93 30.07
CA ASN A 163 -0.17 19.54 30.90
C ASN A 163 0.05 18.04 30.67
N LEU A 164 1.15 17.65 30.03
CA LEU A 164 1.78 16.35 30.28
C LEU A 164 3.26 16.40 29.86
N VAL A 165 4.05 15.79 30.74
CA VAL A 165 5.50 15.80 30.90
C VAL A 165 6.15 14.81 29.94
N GLU A 166 7.37 15.13 29.50
CA GLU A 166 8.24 14.26 28.71
C GLU A 166 8.86 13.19 29.61
N ASP A 167 8.63 11.90 29.34
CA ASP A 167 9.52 10.82 29.78
C ASP A 167 9.30 9.51 28.98
N GLY A 168 10.41 8.94 28.48
CA GLY A 168 10.67 7.53 28.17
C GLY A 168 9.70 6.75 27.27
N ALA A 169 10.07 6.49 26.00
CA ALA A 169 9.30 5.65 25.09
C ALA A 169 9.65 4.14 25.17
N PRO A 170 8.67 3.22 25.36
CA PRO A 170 8.86 1.79 25.17
C PRO A 170 8.70 1.33 23.70
N ALA A 171 9.28 0.17 23.37
CA ALA A 171 9.29 -0.42 22.03
C ALA A 171 7.97 -1.14 21.68
N ILE A 172 7.52 -1.01 20.42
CA ILE A 172 6.29 -1.59 19.89
C ILE A 172 6.60 -2.77 18.96
N GLY A 173 5.90 -3.90 19.14
CA GLY A 173 5.87 -5.04 18.22
C GLY A 173 4.57 -5.10 17.42
N ILE A 174 4.62 -5.57 16.18
CA ILE A 174 3.43 -5.74 15.31
C ILE A 174 2.84 -7.14 15.52
N VAL A 175 1.53 -7.22 15.76
CA VAL A 175 0.79 -8.49 15.81
C VAL A 175 -0.39 -8.43 14.83
N LYS A 176 -0.22 -9.13 13.70
CA LYS A 176 -1.20 -9.50 12.67
C LYS A 176 -1.83 -8.38 11.83
N TYR A 177 -1.90 -8.62 10.52
CA TYR A 177 -2.73 -7.88 9.58
C TYR A 177 -3.83 -8.78 9.04
N GLN A 178 -4.99 -8.20 8.73
CA GLN A 178 -6.09 -8.89 8.07
C GLN A 178 -6.68 -7.94 7.01
N THR A 179 -6.66 -8.37 5.75
CA THR A 179 -7.22 -7.62 4.62
C THR A 179 -8.70 -7.93 4.46
N HIS A 180 -9.54 -6.92 4.26
CA HIS A 180 -10.95 -7.08 3.90
C HIS A 180 -11.30 -6.17 2.71
N ASP A 181 -12.24 -6.65 1.90
CA ASP A 181 -12.76 -6.04 0.67
C ASP A 181 -12.92 -4.51 0.68
N SER A 182 -12.63 -3.90 -0.47
CA SER A 182 -12.52 -2.46 -0.77
C SER A 182 -11.15 -1.85 -0.42
N ASN A 183 -10.71 -0.84 -1.19
CA ASN A 183 -9.41 -0.17 -1.16
C ASN A 183 -9.06 0.57 0.17
N LEU A 184 -9.50 0.04 1.31
CA LEU A 184 -9.22 0.52 2.66
C LEU A 184 -8.29 -0.48 3.34
N TYR A 185 -7.02 -0.13 3.51
CA TYR A 185 -6.13 -0.89 4.36
C TYR A 185 -6.45 -0.57 5.81
N HIS A 186 -6.79 -1.60 6.59
CA HIS A 186 -6.93 -1.50 8.02
C HIS A 186 -5.69 -2.08 8.71
N TYR A 187 -5.00 -1.24 9.47
CA TYR A 187 -3.91 -1.67 10.32
C TYR A 187 -4.41 -1.73 11.75
N TYR A 188 -4.28 -2.90 12.35
CA TYR A 188 -4.51 -3.11 13.76
C TYR A 188 -3.15 -3.10 14.45
N TYR A 189 -3.04 -2.36 15.54
CA TYR A 189 -1.83 -2.32 16.33
C TYR A 189 -2.21 -2.39 17.81
N GLU A 190 -1.36 -3.05 18.57
CA GLU A 190 -1.45 -3.15 20.01
C GLU A 190 -0.32 -2.31 20.61
N PHE A 191 -0.64 -1.49 21.58
CA PHE A 191 0.35 -0.70 22.30
C PHE A 191 0.00 -0.68 23.78
N THR A 192 1.02 -0.67 24.61
CA THR A 192 0.87 -0.51 26.06
C THR A 192 1.08 0.96 26.37
N ASP A 193 0.09 1.59 27.01
CA ASP A 193 0.24 3.00 27.42
C ASP A 193 1.23 3.14 28.58
N ASN A 194 1.58 4.37 28.95
CA ASN A 194 2.50 4.67 30.05
C ASN A 194 1.97 4.24 31.44
N ARG A 195 0.74 3.72 31.52
CA ARG A 195 0.16 3.14 32.74
C ARG A 195 0.21 1.61 32.72
N GLY A 196 0.87 1.00 31.75
CA GLY A 196 0.98 -0.45 31.62
C GLY A 196 -0.30 -1.11 31.08
N VAL A 197 -1.27 -0.33 30.58
CA VAL A 197 -2.52 -0.87 30.07
C VAL A 197 -2.39 -1.15 28.58
N THR A 198 -2.61 -2.40 28.21
CA THR A 198 -2.69 -2.82 26.80
C THR A 198 -3.93 -2.24 26.15
N ARG A 199 -3.73 -1.56 25.02
CA ARG A 199 -4.79 -1.01 24.18
C ARG A 199 -4.63 -1.47 22.74
N THR A 200 -5.75 -1.60 22.05
CA THR A 200 -5.79 -1.90 20.62
C THR A 200 -6.28 -0.68 19.86
N GLY A 201 -5.63 -0.38 18.73
CA GLY A 201 -5.96 0.72 17.83
C GLY A 201 -6.26 0.23 16.42
N ARG A 202 -7.09 0.99 15.69
CA ARG A 202 -7.40 0.76 14.27
C ARG A 202 -7.06 2.01 13.47
N ALA A 203 -6.14 1.90 12.52
CA ALA A 203 -5.90 2.91 11.50
C ALA A 203 -6.53 2.47 10.17
N GLY A 204 -7.13 3.41 9.42
CA GLY A 204 -7.72 3.16 8.11
C GLY A 204 -7.36 4.26 7.13
N THR A 205 -7.15 3.90 5.86
CA THR A 205 -6.78 4.87 4.81
C THR A 205 -8.00 5.36 4.02
N ARG A 206 -8.29 6.67 4.07
CA ARG A 206 -8.88 7.39 2.93
C ARG A 206 -7.92 8.53 2.64
N PHE A 207 -7.22 8.50 1.48
CA PHE A 207 -6.34 9.57 0.97
C PHE A 207 -4.93 9.73 1.57
N ASN A 208 -4.14 8.65 1.77
CA ASN A 208 -2.71 8.72 2.14
C ASN A 208 -2.36 9.60 3.37
N ARG A 209 -3.34 9.91 4.23
CA ARG A 209 -3.12 10.56 5.53
C ARG A 209 -3.43 9.56 6.65
N TYR A 210 -2.47 9.42 7.56
CA TYR A 210 -2.62 8.62 8.77
C TYR A 210 -3.08 9.54 9.90
N THR A 211 -4.29 9.35 10.39
CA THR A 211 -4.75 10.00 11.62
C THR A 211 -4.62 8.97 12.74
N VAL A 212 -3.50 9.02 13.46
CA VAL A 212 -3.39 8.34 14.75
C VAL A 212 -4.08 9.23 15.77
N GLY A 213 -5.06 8.69 16.49
CA GLY A 213 -5.69 9.40 17.60
C GLY A 213 -4.63 9.77 18.64
N SER A 214 -4.46 11.09 18.86
CA SER A 214 -3.77 11.77 19.96
C SER A 214 -2.39 11.22 20.42
N GLN A 215 -1.36 12.01 20.09
CA GLN A 215 -0.13 12.27 20.88
C GLN A 215 0.93 11.17 21.08
N VAL A 216 1.30 10.39 20.07
CA VAL A 216 2.66 9.81 20.04
C VAL A 216 3.23 9.88 18.62
N PRO A 217 4.46 10.41 18.39
CA PRO A 217 5.11 10.32 17.10
C PRO A 217 5.51 8.87 16.80
N VAL A 218 5.02 8.33 15.69
CA VAL A 218 5.35 6.98 15.23
C VAL A 218 6.61 7.04 14.36
N LYS A 219 7.71 6.41 14.80
CA LYS A 219 8.90 6.18 13.95
C LYS A 219 8.80 4.77 13.36
N PHE A 220 8.55 4.70 12.05
CA PHE A 220 8.47 3.44 11.32
C PHE A 220 9.89 2.92 11.01
N LEU A 221 10.14 1.64 11.32
CA LEU A 221 11.33 0.92 10.86
C LEU A 221 10.89 0.03 9.68
N ALA A 222 11.28 0.41 8.46
CA ALA A 222 10.88 -0.17 7.17
C ALA A 222 11.36 -1.63 6.97
N TYR A 223 10.88 -2.42 5.99
CA TYR A 223 10.90 -2.27 4.50
C TYR A 223 9.62 -2.86 3.87
N ASP A 224 8.97 -2.37 2.80
CA ASP A 224 9.30 -1.44 1.69
C ASP A 224 7.97 -0.90 1.07
N PRO A 225 7.76 0.43 0.95
CA PRO A 225 7.33 0.94 -0.34
C PRO A 225 8.27 2.04 -0.82
N THR A 226 8.73 1.91 -2.06
CA THR A 226 9.54 2.91 -2.74
C THR A 226 8.77 4.21 -2.94
N VAL A 227 8.93 5.18 -2.03
CA VAL A 227 8.80 6.61 -2.29
C VAL A 227 9.85 7.34 -1.45
N ASN A 228 10.91 7.78 -2.12
CA ASN A 228 11.79 8.83 -1.60
C ASN A 228 10.99 10.14 -1.48
N CYS A 229 11.33 10.94 -0.46
CA CYS A 229 10.75 12.24 -0.05
C CYS A 229 9.66 12.14 1.03
N VAL A 230 10.08 12.16 2.30
CA VAL A 230 9.30 12.79 3.38
C VAL A 230 10.01 14.10 3.69
N GLU A 231 9.52 15.19 3.12
CA GLU A 231 9.86 16.51 3.64
C GLU A 231 9.25 16.64 5.05
N PRO A 232 9.94 17.28 6.01
CA PRO A 232 9.30 17.66 7.26
C PRO A 232 8.06 18.49 6.92
N VAL A 233 6.90 18.13 7.49
CA VAL A 233 5.68 18.93 7.34
C VAL A 233 6.01 20.34 7.84
N ARG A 234 6.25 21.26 6.89
CA ARG A 234 6.20 22.69 7.18
C ARG A 234 4.81 22.93 7.74
N ARG A 235 4.73 23.57 8.91
CA ARG A 235 3.47 24.19 9.34
C ARG A 235 3.11 25.24 8.30
N GLU A 236 2.35 24.85 7.29
CA GLU A 236 1.48 25.83 6.66
C GLU A 236 0.49 26.23 7.75
N LYS A 237 0.49 27.53 8.09
CA LYS A 237 -0.63 28.10 8.83
C LYS A 237 -1.87 27.67 8.06
N MET A 238 -2.71 26.86 8.71
CA MET A 238 -4.05 26.59 8.20
C MET A 238 -4.68 27.97 7.99
N HIS A 239 -4.76 28.37 6.71
CA HIS A 239 -5.33 29.65 6.34
C HIS A 239 -6.73 29.71 6.97
N ASP A 240 -7.01 30.81 7.67
CA ASP A 240 -8.27 31.11 8.37
C ASP A 240 -9.52 31.01 7.43
N ASP A 241 -9.28 30.85 6.13
CA ASP A 241 -10.26 30.68 5.07
C ASP A 241 -11.07 29.37 5.16
N LEU A 242 -10.49 28.26 5.64
CA LEU A 242 -11.24 27.00 5.69
C LEU A 242 -12.31 27.00 6.79
N SER A 243 -12.03 27.68 7.91
CA SER A 243 -13.02 27.95 8.97
C SER A 243 -14.14 28.86 8.46
N ALA A 244 -13.82 29.86 7.65
CA ALA A 244 -14.82 30.78 7.10
C ALA A 244 -15.79 30.06 6.14
N VAL A 245 -15.31 29.17 5.27
CA VAL A 245 -16.15 28.41 4.33
C VAL A 245 -17.10 27.45 5.07
N VAL A 246 -16.61 26.77 6.09
CA VAL A 246 -17.47 25.90 6.92
C VAL A 246 -18.50 26.74 7.68
N PHE A 247 -18.11 27.87 8.26
CA PHE A 247 -19.05 28.78 8.94
C PHE A 247 -20.12 29.33 7.98
N LEU A 248 -19.73 29.80 6.80
CA LEU A 248 -20.66 30.33 5.80
C LEU A 248 -21.65 29.27 5.31
N SER A 249 -21.21 28.03 5.09
CA SER A 249 -22.13 26.96 4.65
C SER A 249 -23.18 26.60 5.71
N VAL A 250 -22.78 26.53 6.99
CA VAL A 250 -23.71 26.27 8.10
C VAL A 250 -24.65 27.46 8.30
N PHE A 251 -24.14 28.68 8.22
CA PHE A 251 -24.93 29.90 8.39
C PHE A 251 -25.98 30.06 7.27
N MET A 252 -25.62 29.78 6.03
CA MET A 252 -26.56 29.81 4.90
C MET A 252 -27.65 28.75 5.02
N ALA A 253 -27.32 27.55 5.52
CA ALA A 253 -28.32 26.50 5.76
C ALA A 253 -29.34 26.90 6.85
N ILE A 254 -28.89 27.61 7.90
CA ILE A 254 -29.77 28.14 8.95
C ILE A 254 -30.68 29.23 8.39
N ILE A 255 -30.15 30.20 7.63
CA ILE A 255 -30.95 31.27 7.02
C ILE A 255 -32.01 30.68 6.09
N LEU A 256 -31.65 29.72 5.23
CA LEU A 256 -32.60 29.08 4.32
C LEU A 256 -33.73 28.37 5.09
N GLY A 257 -33.39 27.69 6.19
CA GLY A 257 -34.35 27.04 7.07
C GLY A 257 -35.32 28.03 7.71
N VAL A 258 -34.84 29.18 8.17
CA VAL A 258 -35.68 30.23 8.76
C VAL A 258 -36.59 30.87 7.72
N ILE A 259 -36.08 31.19 6.52
CA ILE A 259 -36.90 31.77 5.43
C ILE A 259 -38.04 30.82 5.06
N LEU A 260 -37.75 29.53 4.89
CA LEU A 260 -38.77 28.53 4.53
C LEU A 260 -39.81 28.32 5.64
N PHE A 261 -39.47 28.61 6.90
CA PHE A 261 -40.37 28.43 8.03
C PHE A 261 -41.21 29.68 8.36
N VAL A 262 -40.66 30.87 8.09
CA VAL A 262 -41.31 32.14 8.42
C VAL A 262 -42.17 32.68 7.27
N MET A 263 -41.94 32.26 6.01
CA MET A 263 -42.80 32.72 4.93
C MET A 263 -44.23 32.17 5.08
N PRO A 264 -45.24 33.05 5.19
CA PRO A 264 -46.62 32.62 5.30
C PRO A 264 -47.00 31.87 4.03
N LYS A 265 -47.63 30.70 4.20
CA LYS A 265 -48.21 29.97 3.08
C LYS A 265 -49.35 30.84 2.54
N ASN A 266 -49.09 31.55 1.45
CA ASN A 266 -50.13 32.25 0.72
C ASN A 266 -51.12 31.20 0.21
N THR A 267 -52.25 31.11 0.90
CA THR A 267 -53.51 30.48 0.46
C THR A 267 -54.33 31.47 -0.32
#